data_AF-A0A250YB88-F1
#
_entry.id   AF-A0A250YB88-F1
#
_cell.length_a   1.000
_cell.length_b   1.000
_cell.length_c   1.000
_cell.angle_alpha   90.00
_cell.angle_beta   90.00
_cell.angle_gamma   90.00
#
_symmetry.space_group_name_H-M   'P 1'
#
loop_
_entity.id
_entity.type
_entity.pdbx_description
1 polymer ?
#
loop_
_entity_poly.entity_id
_entity_poly.type
_entity_poly.pdbx_seq_one_letter_code
_entity_poly.pdbx_strand_id
1 'polypeptide(L)'
;MSEWTKKSPLEWKGYVYKEVRVIASEKKEYKGWFLTADPVSANIVLVNFLEDGSLSVTGVMGHSVQTVETVNEGDHKVREKLMHLFISGDCQGHSPEDLEKRKNSLKKWLEKNHIPVTEQGDSPRTLCVAGVLTIDPPYDPENCSSSNEIILSRVQDLIQRHLEAFQLEVKDYGHTD
;
A
#
# COMPACT_ATOMS: atom_id res chain seq x y z
N MET A 1 1.65 11.51 33.55
CA MET A 1 0.80 11.04 32.43
C MET A 1 0.27 12.29 31.75
N SER A 2 0.64 12.53 30.50
CA SER A 2 0.32 13.77 29.77
C SER A 2 -1.18 13.84 29.44
N GLU A 3 -1.72 15.02 29.20
CA GLU A 3 -3.13 15.18 28.81
C GLU A 3 -3.45 14.42 27.53
N TRP A 4 -2.49 14.28 26.63
CA TRP A 4 -2.60 13.46 25.42
C TRP A 4 -2.89 11.98 25.73
N THR A 5 -2.14 11.38 26.66
CA THR A 5 -2.31 9.96 27.04
C THR A 5 -3.65 9.65 27.71
N LYS A 6 -4.39 10.68 28.17
CA LYS A 6 -5.71 10.52 28.79
C LYS A 6 -6.86 10.60 27.78
N LYS A 7 -6.60 11.03 26.55
CA LYS A 7 -7.62 11.13 25.51
C LYS A 7 -8.14 9.75 25.12
N SER A 8 -9.41 9.70 24.78
CA SER A 8 -10.07 8.51 24.26
C SER A 8 -9.76 8.29 22.78
N PRO A 9 -9.92 7.05 22.25
CA PRO A 9 -9.79 6.78 20.83
C PRO A 9 -10.68 7.64 19.93
N LEU A 10 -11.87 8.05 20.40
CA LEU A 10 -12.77 8.94 19.67
C LEU A 10 -12.22 10.37 19.57
N GLU A 11 -11.55 10.84 20.62
CA GLU A 11 -10.88 12.14 20.57
C GLU A 11 -9.67 12.11 19.63
N TRP A 12 -8.87 11.03 19.65
CA TRP A 12 -7.75 10.87 18.70
C TRP A 12 -8.22 10.83 17.25
N LYS A 13 -9.36 10.18 16.99
CA LYS A 13 -9.97 10.14 15.65
C LYS A 13 -10.26 11.55 15.10
N GLY A 14 -10.53 12.52 15.98
CA GLY A 14 -10.75 13.92 15.60
C GLY A 14 -9.52 14.64 15.02
N TYR A 15 -8.32 14.07 15.16
CA TYR A 15 -7.08 14.60 14.59
C TYR A 15 -6.68 13.93 13.27
N VAL A 16 -7.29 12.80 12.92
CA VAL A 16 -6.91 12.02 11.74
C VAL A 16 -7.07 12.85 10.46
N TYR A 17 -6.02 12.82 9.63
CA TYR A 17 -5.84 13.58 8.38
C TYR A 17 -5.67 15.10 8.53
N LYS A 18 -5.52 15.61 9.75
CA LYS A 18 -5.24 17.02 10.00
C LYS A 18 -3.75 17.27 10.08
N GLU A 19 -3.31 18.45 9.69
CA GLU A 19 -1.94 18.88 9.96
C GLU A 19 -1.88 19.36 11.41
N VAL A 20 -0.98 18.77 12.19
CA VAL A 20 -0.82 19.06 13.60
C VAL A 20 0.61 19.47 13.92
N ARG A 21 0.73 20.26 14.98
CA ARG A 21 1.98 20.61 15.63
C ARG A 21 2.01 19.91 16.98
N VAL A 22 3.00 19.07 17.19
CA VAL A 22 3.20 18.27 18.41
C VAL A 22 4.41 18.80 19.14
N ILE A 23 4.21 19.26 20.37
CA ILE A 23 5.30 19.65 21.27
C ILE A 23 5.59 18.46 22.18
N ALA A 24 6.82 17.97 22.15
CA ALA A 24 7.29 16.86 22.94
C ALA A 24 8.26 17.33 24.04
N SER A 25 8.63 16.40 24.93
CA SER A 25 9.69 16.58 25.92
C SER A 25 10.97 17.16 25.32
N GLU A 26 11.73 17.87 26.15
CA GLU A 26 12.96 18.57 25.74
C GLU A 26 12.75 19.70 24.72
N LYS A 27 11.53 20.27 24.66
CA LYS A 27 11.15 21.33 23.70
C LYS A 27 11.32 20.92 22.24
N LYS A 28 11.28 19.61 21.96
CA LYS A 28 11.25 19.10 20.58
C LYS A 28 9.89 19.38 19.98
N GLU A 29 9.90 19.84 18.75
CA GLU A 29 8.69 20.19 18.03
C GLU A 29 8.64 19.39 16.73
N TYR A 30 7.46 18.80 16.48
CA TYR A 30 7.18 18.07 15.26
C TYR A 30 5.96 18.68 14.60
N LYS A 31 6.01 18.86 13.28
CA LYS A 31 4.88 19.28 12.47
C LYS A 31 4.64 18.24 11.40
N GLY A 32 3.41 17.81 11.19
CA GLY A 32 3.09 16.84 10.14
C GLY A 32 1.61 16.47 10.11
N TRP A 33 1.23 15.69 9.12
CA TRP A 33 -0.12 15.16 8.97
C TRP A 33 -0.34 14.01 9.93
N PHE A 34 -1.33 14.13 10.81
CA PHE A 34 -1.67 13.11 11.78
C PHE A 34 -2.34 11.93 11.07
N LEU A 35 -1.65 10.79 11.04
CA LEU A 35 -2.16 9.58 10.41
C LEU A 35 -2.99 8.75 11.39
N THR A 36 -2.39 8.45 12.55
CA THR A 36 -3.02 7.61 13.57
C THR A 36 -2.35 7.82 14.94
N ALA A 37 -3.01 7.33 15.98
CA ALA A 37 -2.41 7.12 17.29
C ALA A 37 -2.60 5.68 17.75
N ASP A 38 -1.55 5.10 18.33
CA ASP A 38 -1.63 3.78 18.94
C ASP A 38 -2.46 3.84 20.23
N PRO A 39 -3.57 3.10 20.35
CA PRO A 39 -4.41 3.17 21.53
C PRO A 39 -3.78 2.63 22.82
N VAL A 40 -2.69 1.86 22.72
CA VAL A 40 -2.00 1.31 23.88
C VAL A 40 -0.96 2.29 24.42
N SER A 41 -0.07 2.79 23.57
CA SER A 41 1.03 3.67 23.96
C SER A 41 0.76 5.17 23.80
N ALA A 42 -0.35 5.54 23.17
CA ALA A 42 -0.66 6.89 22.70
C ALA A 42 0.41 7.48 21.76
N ASN A 43 1.24 6.64 21.12
CA ASN A 43 2.22 7.08 20.14
C ASN A 43 1.51 7.72 18.94
N ILE A 44 1.99 8.88 18.50
CA ILE A 44 1.47 9.59 17.34
C ILE A 44 2.30 9.22 16.12
N VAL A 45 1.63 8.90 15.01
CA VAL A 45 2.27 8.73 13.71
C VAL A 45 1.97 9.94 12.85
N LEU A 46 3.01 10.70 12.54
CA LEU A 46 2.97 11.86 11.64
C LEU A 46 3.54 11.49 10.28
N VAL A 47 2.98 12.10 9.23
CA VAL A 47 3.46 11.98 7.86
C VAL A 47 3.80 13.34 7.30
N ASN A 48 4.94 13.45 6.62
CA ASN A 48 5.40 14.66 5.98
C ASN A 48 5.73 14.39 4.51
N PHE A 49 5.16 15.23 3.63
CA PHE A 49 5.52 15.28 2.22
C PHE A 49 6.66 16.29 2.07
N LEU A 50 7.84 15.80 1.69
CA LEU A 50 9.04 16.62 1.55
C LEU A 50 9.10 17.27 0.15
N GLU A 51 9.87 18.35 0.02
CA GLU A 51 9.95 19.13 -1.22
C GLU A 51 10.53 18.35 -2.40
N ASP A 52 11.36 17.33 -2.11
CA ASP A 52 11.92 16.40 -3.09
C ASP A 52 10.90 15.35 -3.58
N GLY A 53 9.65 15.43 -3.11
CA GLY A 53 8.59 14.49 -3.42
C GLY A 53 8.64 13.21 -2.60
N SER A 54 9.62 13.05 -1.71
CA SER A 54 9.70 11.89 -0.82
C SER A 54 8.73 12.01 0.36
N LEU A 55 8.46 10.88 0.99
CA LEU A 55 7.59 10.77 2.16
C LEU A 55 8.44 10.42 3.38
N SER A 56 8.22 11.13 4.48
CA SER A 56 8.77 10.74 5.79
C SER A 56 7.65 10.44 6.77
N VAL A 57 7.85 9.39 7.57
CA VAL A 57 6.94 8.95 8.62
C VAL A 57 7.66 9.10 9.95
N THR A 58 7.10 9.88 10.86
CA THR A 58 7.69 10.18 12.17
C THR A 58 6.80 9.65 13.29
N GLY A 59 7.34 8.77 14.11
CA GLY A 59 6.68 8.31 15.35
C GLY A 59 7.07 9.19 16.53
N VAL A 60 6.09 9.82 17.17
CA VAL A 60 6.29 10.57 18.42
C VAL A 60 5.75 9.74 19.59
N MET A 61 6.60 9.49 20.59
CA MET A 61 6.24 8.64 21.72
C MET A 61 5.17 9.30 22.60
N GLY A 62 4.07 8.60 22.90
CA GLY A 62 2.90 9.18 23.57
C GLY A 62 3.21 9.78 24.95
N HIS A 63 4.12 9.14 25.69
CA HIS A 63 4.55 9.63 27.00
C HIS A 63 5.39 10.92 26.93
N SER A 64 5.98 11.25 25.79
CA SER A 64 6.75 12.48 25.60
C SER A 64 5.90 13.62 25.04
N VAL A 65 4.69 13.36 24.54
CA VAL A 65 3.78 14.38 24.01
C VAL A 65 3.28 15.27 25.14
N GLN A 66 3.51 16.58 25.02
CA GLN A 66 3.04 17.60 25.95
C GLN A 66 1.75 18.24 25.43
N THR A 67 1.77 18.76 24.21
CA THR A 67 0.61 19.41 23.56
C THR A 67 0.52 19.02 22.09
N VAL A 68 -0.72 19.03 21.57
CA VAL A 68 -1.04 18.78 20.16
C VAL A 68 -1.99 19.88 19.71
N GLU A 69 -1.54 20.67 18.73
CA GLU A 69 -2.29 21.80 18.16
C GLU A 69 -2.62 21.49 16.70
N THR A 70 -3.88 21.69 16.30
CA THR A 70 -4.27 21.58 14.90
C THR A 70 -3.85 22.85 14.16
N VAL A 71 -3.07 22.70 13.09
CA VAL A 71 -2.60 23.79 12.23
C VAL A 71 -3.48 23.91 10.99
N ASN A 72 -3.90 22.78 10.42
CA ASN A 72 -4.75 22.73 9.24
C ASN A 72 -5.72 21.53 9.32
N GLU A 73 -6.98 21.74 8.95
CA GLU A 73 -8.02 20.70 8.92
C GLU A 73 -7.83 19.70 7.76
N GLY A 74 -7.01 20.06 6.77
CA GLY A 74 -6.63 19.19 5.67
C GLY A 74 -7.62 19.19 4.50
N ASP A 75 -7.07 19.10 3.30
CA ASP A 75 -7.85 19.05 2.06
C ASP A 75 -8.21 17.61 1.68
N HIS A 76 -9.27 17.46 0.88
CA HIS A 76 -9.69 16.17 0.34
C HIS A 76 -8.55 15.43 -0.37
N LYS A 77 -7.73 16.14 -1.16
CA LYS A 77 -6.57 15.58 -1.88
C LYS A 77 -5.51 15.02 -0.94
N VAL A 78 -5.24 15.69 0.18
CA VAL A 78 -4.24 15.23 1.15
C VAL A 78 -4.75 13.99 1.88
N ARG A 79 -6.03 13.99 2.23
CA ARG A 79 -6.69 12.82 2.83
C ARG A 79 -6.61 11.60 1.92
N GLU A 80 -6.89 11.75 0.62
CA GLU A 80 -6.75 10.64 -0.34
C GLU A 80 -5.31 10.13 -0.38
N LYS A 81 -4.32 11.02 -0.49
CA LYS A 81 -2.90 10.62 -0.45
C LYS A 81 -2.57 9.83 0.81
N LEU A 82 -2.97 10.32 1.99
CA LEU A 82 -2.73 9.67 3.29
C LEU A 82 -3.41 8.29 3.38
N MET A 83 -4.64 8.16 2.87
CA MET A 83 -5.38 6.89 2.84
C MET A 83 -4.68 5.85 1.95
N HIS A 84 -4.03 6.28 0.87
CA HIS A 84 -3.36 5.39 -0.06
C HIS A 84 -1.87 5.12 0.26
N LEU A 85 -1.29 5.72 1.30
CA LEU A 85 0.14 5.56 1.63
C LEU A 85 0.57 4.11 1.88
N PHE A 86 -0.29 3.33 2.53
CA PHE A 86 0.00 1.94 2.92
C PHE A 86 -0.90 0.96 2.18
N ILE A 87 -1.72 1.44 1.24
CA ILE A 87 -2.39 0.58 0.28
C ILE A 87 -1.35 0.32 -0.79
N SER A 88 -0.83 -0.92 -0.86
CA SER A 88 0.09 -1.36 -1.90
C SER A 88 -0.35 -0.77 -3.23
N GLY A 89 0.57 -0.06 -3.90
CA GLY A 89 0.32 0.82 -5.05
C GLY A 89 -0.16 0.12 -6.32
N ASP A 90 -0.73 -1.06 -6.18
CA ASP A 90 -0.87 -2.06 -7.21
C ASP A 90 -2.16 -1.95 -8.02
N CYS A 91 -3.02 -1.01 -7.65
CA CYS A 91 -4.24 -0.71 -8.41
C CYS A 91 -4.29 0.75 -8.89
N GLN A 92 -3.34 1.61 -8.50
CA GLN A 92 -3.42 3.06 -8.74
C GLN A 92 -3.10 3.47 -10.19
N GLY A 93 -2.62 2.54 -11.03
CA GLY A 93 -2.29 2.79 -12.45
C GLY A 93 -3.06 1.94 -13.46
N HIS A 94 -3.92 1.02 -13.02
CA HIS A 94 -4.62 0.10 -13.92
C HIS A 94 -6.12 0.28 -13.81
N SER A 95 -6.77 0.48 -14.97
CA SER A 95 -8.22 0.44 -15.00
C SER A 95 -8.70 -0.95 -14.54
N PRO A 96 -9.90 -1.08 -13.95
CA PRO A 96 -10.45 -2.38 -13.57
C PRO A 96 -10.52 -3.34 -14.78
N GLU A 97 -10.68 -2.79 -16.00
CA GLU A 97 -10.64 -3.56 -17.24
C GLU A 97 -9.23 -4.10 -17.56
N ASP A 98 -8.18 -3.30 -17.32
CA ASP A 98 -6.79 -3.72 -17.54
C ASP A 98 -6.35 -4.78 -16.53
N LEU A 99 -6.76 -4.64 -15.26
CA LEU A 99 -6.53 -5.66 -14.23
C LEU A 99 -7.21 -6.98 -14.60
N GLU A 100 -8.43 -6.93 -15.12
CA GLU A 100 -9.16 -8.12 -15.55
C GLU A 100 -8.54 -8.75 -16.81
N LYS A 101 -8.05 -7.95 -17.75
CA LYS A 101 -7.28 -8.43 -18.92
C LYS A 101 -5.99 -9.14 -18.49
N ARG A 102 -5.21 -8.51 -17.59
CA ARG A 102 -3.96 -9.10 -17.06
C ARG A 102 -4.23 -10.39 -16.30
N LYS A 103 -5.24 -10.40 -15.42
CA LYS A 103 -5.68 -11.60 -14.69
C LYS A 103 -5.98 -12.75 -15.65
N ASN A 104 -6.79 -12.49 -16.67
CA ASN A 104 -7.23 -13.51 -17.61
C ASN A 104 -6.10 -13.99 -18.54
N SER A 105 -5.20 -13.09 -18.96
CA SER A 105 -4.01 -13.45 -19.73
C SER A 105 -3.06 -14.33 -18.92
N LEU A 106 -2.78 -13.95 -17.67
CA LEU A 106 -1.91 -14.73 -16.79
C LEU A 106 -2.52 -16.10 -16.48
N LYS A 107 -3.82 -16.15 -16.16
CA LYS A 107 -4.54 -17.41 -15.93
C LYS A 107 -4.46 -18.35 -17.13
N LYS A 108 -4.79 -17.87 -18.33
CA LYS A 108 -4.70 -18.65 -19.57
C LYS A 108 -3.28 -19.14 -19.84
N TRP A 109 -2.29 -18.30 -19.56
CA TRP A 109 -0.90 -18.65 -19.79
C TRP A 109 -0.41 -19.70 -18.78
N LEU A 110 -0.77 -19.60 -17.51
CA LEU A 110 -0.48 -20.63 -16.50
C LEU A 110 -1.17 -21.96 -16.83
N GLU A 111 -2.44 -21.93 -17.23
CA GLU A 111 -3.18 -23.12 -17.68
C GLU A 111 -2.53 -23.77 -18.93
N LYS A 112 -2.09 -22.95 -19.90
CA LYS A 112 -1.35 -23.41 -21.08
C LYS A 112 -0.03 -24.09 -20.73
N ASN A 113 0.62 -23.65 -19.64
CA ASN A 113 1.84 -24.26 -19.11
C ASN A 113 1.55 -25.42 -18.13
N HIS A 114 0.32 -25.96 -18.09
CA HIS A 114 -0.12 -27.04 -17.22
C HIS A 114 0.02 -26.77 -15.72
N ILE A 115 -0.04 -25.49 -15.33
CA ILE A 115 -0.02 -25.09 -13.92
C ILE A 115 -1.46 -24.87 -13.47
N PRO A 116 -1.94 -25.61 -12.44
CA PRO A 116 -3.31 -25.48 -11.97
C PRO A 116 -3.52 -24.13 -11.28
N VAL A 117 -4.53 -23.37 -11.70
CA VAL A 117 -4.89 -22.07 -11.14
C VAL A 117 -6.35 -22.09 -10.70
N THR A 118 -6.61 -21.55 -9.52
CA THR A 118 -7.95 -21.41 -8.94
C THR A 118 -8.15 -19.98 -8.46
N GLU A 119 -9.38 -19.49 -8.49
CA GLU A 119 -9.73 -18.18 -7.94
C GLU A 119 -10.18 -18.37 -6.49
N GLN A 120 -9.64 -17.59 -5.54
CA GLN A 120 -10.06 -17.65 -4.13
C GLN A 120 -11.07 -16.54 -3.79
N GLY A 121 -12.18 -16.93 -3.12
CA GLY A 121 -13.13 -16.03 -2.44
C GLY A 121 -14.32 -15.50 -3.27
N ASP A 122 -15.24 -14.81 -2.59
CA ASP A 122 -16.47 -14.21 -3.18
C ASP A 122 -16.20 -12.98 -4.08
N SER A 123 -14.98 -12.44 -4.05
CA SER A 123 -14.51 -11.37 -4.93
C SER A 123 -13.16 -11.78 -5.56
N PRO A 124 -13.15 -12.49 -6.71
CA PRO A 124 -11.98 -13.22 -7.21
C PRO A 124 -10.95 -12.29 -7.84
N ARG A 125 -10.20 -11.59 -6.97
CA ARG A 125 -9.05 -10.76 -7.34
C ARG A 125 -7.72 -11.49 -7.13
N THR A 126 -7.68 -12.52 -6.31
CA THR A 126 -6.45 -13.27 -6.00
C THR A 126 -6.45 -14.61 -6.73
N LEU A 127 -5.38 -14.88 -7.48
CA LEU A 127 -5.18 -16.17 -8.15
C LEU A 127 -4.37 -17.10 -7.25
N CYS A 128 -4.88 -18.30 -6.99
CA CYS A 128 -4.18 -19.34 -6.25
C CYS A 128 -3.61 -20.38 -7.22
N VAL A 129 -2.28 -20.44 -7.26
CA VAL A 129 -1.50 -21.34 -8.10
C VAL A 129 -1.17 -22.61 -7.31
N ALA A 130 -1.64 -23.75 -7.81
CA ALA A 130 -1.42 -25.09 -7.27
C ALA A 130 -1.73 -25.26 -5.77
N GLY A 131 -2.59 -24.41 -5.20
CA GLY A 131 -2.96 -24.44 -3.78
C GLY A 131 -1.87 -24.00 -2.80
N VAL A 132 -0.73 -23.54 -3.31
CA VAL A 132 0.49 -23.27 -2.49
C VAL A 132 1.02 -21.84 -2.64
N LEU A 133 0.64 -21.14 -3.71
CA LEU A 133 1.07 -19.76 -3.96
C LEU A 133 -0.14 -18.91 -4.32
N THR A 134 -0.18 -17.69 -3.82
CA THR A 134 -1.19 -16.67 -4.14
C THR A 134 -0.55 -15.54 -4.93
N ILE A 135 -1.26 -15.04 -5.95
CA ILE A 135 -0.87 -13.89 -6.75
C ILE A 135 -1.96 -12.84 -6.57
N ASP A 136 -1.60 -11.69 -6.01
CA ASP A 136 -2.49 -10.57 -5.82
C ASP A 136 -2.36 -9.56 -6.98
N PRO A 137 -3.40 -8.73 -7.24
CA PRO A 137 -3.28 -7.61 -8.19
C PRO A 137 -2.07 -6.74 -7.83
N PRO A 138 -1.29 -6.26 -8.83
CA PRO A 138 -1.55 -6.14 -10.27
C PRO A 138 -1.10 -7.36 -11.07
N TYR A 139 -0.82 -8.47 -10.38
CA TYR A 139 -0.30 -9.72 -10.94
C TYR A 139 1.15 -9.61 -11.44
N ASP A 140 1.96 -8.76 -10.81
CA ASP A 140 3.40 -8.67 -11.06
C ASP A 140 4.18 -9.72 -10.25
N PRO A 141 5.45 -10.03 -10.61
CA PRO A 141 6.26 -11.01 -9.89
C PRO A 141 6.40 -10.67 -8.40
N GLU A 142 6.43 -9.39 -8.04
CA GLU A 142 6.55 -8.93 -6.66
C GLU A 142 5.28 -9.19 -5.82
N ASN A 143 4.14 -9.43 -6.47
CA ASN A 143 2.84 -9.66 -5.83
C ASN A 143 2.51 -11.13 -5.61
N CYS A 144 3.54 -11.97 -5.56
CA CYS A 144 3.40 -13.39 -5.26
C CYS A 144 3.71 -13.66 -3.78
N SER A 145 2.90 -14.50 -3.14
CA SER A 145 3.08 -14.94 -1.75
C SER A 145 2.99 -16.46 -1.64
N SER A 146 3.96 -17.07 -0.97
CA SER A 146 4.01 -18.52 -0.75
C SER A 146 4.84 -18.84 0.49
N SER A 147 4.50 -19.92 1.17
CA SER A 147 5.31 -20.46 2.28
C SER A 147 6.56 -21.21 1.80
N ASN A 148 6.72 -21.39 0.48
CA ASN A 148 7.86 -22.07 -0.13
C ASN A 148 8.61 -21.14 -1.08
N GLU A 149 9.78 -20.65 -0.66
CA GLU A 149 10.62 -19.70 -1.40
C GLU A 149 11.13 -20.24 -2.75
N ILE A 150 11.31 -21.57 -2.87
CA ILE A 150 11.72 -22.19 -4.13
C ILE A 150 10.59 -22.13 -5.15
N ILE A 151 9.35 -22.32 -4.71
CA ILE A 151 8.17 -22.20 -5.58
C ILE A 151 7.92 -20.73 -5.92
N LEU A 152 8.08 -19.83 -4.94
CA LEU A 152 7.94 -18.39 -5.12
C LEU A 152 8.87 -17.89 -6.23
N SER A 153 10.18 -18.08 -6.09
CA SER A 153 11.17 -17.65 -7.09
C SER A 153 10.88 -18.19 -8.49
N ARG A 154 10.53 -19.47 -8.61
CA ARG A 154 10.19 -20.07 -9.91
C ARG A 154 8.95 -19.46 -10.55
N VAL A 155 7.91 -19.17 -9.76
CA VAL A 155 6.69 -18.54 -10.28
C VAL A 155 6.93 -17.07 -10.63
N GLN A 156 7.77 -16.38 -9.86
CA GLN A 156 8.20 -15.01 -10.18
C GLN A 156 8.97 -14.96 -11.51
N ASP A 157 9.95 -15.83 -11.72
CA ASP A 157 10.67 -15.96 -13.00
C ASP A 157 9.72 -16.26 -14.17
N LEU A 158 8.71 -17.08 -13.89
CA LEU A 158 7.73 -17.50 -14.87
C LEU A 158 6.82 -16.33 -15.29
N ILE A 159 6.31 -15.54 -14.32
CA ILE A 159 5.54 -14.31 -14.58
C ILE A 159 6.40 -13.26 -15.29
N GLN A 160 7.66 -13.10 -14.89
CA GLN A 160 8.60 -12.18 -15.53
C GLN A 160 8.76 -12.48 -17.03
N ARG A 161 8.93 -13.76 -17.40
CA ARG A 161 9.00 -14.18 -18.81
C ARG A 161 7.69 -13.94 -19.56
N HIS A 162 6.55 -14.09 -18.90
CA HIS A 162 5.24 -13.77 -19.50
C HIS A 162 5.13 -12.27 -19.80
N LEU A 163 5.55 -11.41 -18.86
CA LEU A 163 5.54 -9.96 -19.04
C LEU A 163 6.48 -9.52 -20.19
N GLU A 164 7.66 -10.13 -20.29
CA GLU A 164 8.60 -9.88 -21.40
C GLU A 164 8.01 -10.29 -22.76
N ALA A 165 7.35 -11.45 -22.83
CA ALA A 165 6.66 -11.90 -24.05
C ALA A 165 5.48 -10.97 -24.42
N PHE A 166 4.73 -10.51 -23.42
CA PHE A 166 3.58 -9.61 -23.61
C PHE A 166 4.02 -8.21 -24.10
N GLN A 167 5.18 -7.71 -23.64
CA GLN A 167 5.74 -6.43 -24.11
C GLN A 167 6.30 -6.50 -25.54
N LEU A 168 6.74 -7.68 -26.00
CA LEU A 168 7.19 -7.89 -27.37
C LEU A 168 6.01 -7.91 -28.36
N GLU A 169 4.89 -8.54 -28.00
CA GLU A 169 3.67 -8.54 -28.84
C GLU A 169 3.08 -7.13 -29.05
N VAL A 170 3.21 -6.23 -28.07
CA VAL A 170 2.74 -4.84 -28.19
C VAL A 170 3.63 -3.99 -29.09
N LYS A 171 4.92 -4.32 -29.24
CA LYS A 171 5.85 -3.59 -30.12
C LYS A 171 5.69 -3.95 -31.60
N ASP A 172 5.23 -5.17 -31.93
CA ASP A 172 5.02 -5.58 -33.32
C ASP A 172 3.79 -4.94 -33.99
N TYR A 173 2.85 -4.40 -33.21
CA TYR A 173 1.69 -3.66 -33.75
C TYR A 173 1.92 -2.15 -33.94
N GLY A 174 3.16 -1.66 -33.75
CA GLY A 174 3.53 -0.25 -33.84
C GLY A 174 4.29 0.18 -35.10
N HIS A 175 4.41 -0.68 -36.12
CA HIS A 175 5.14 -0.33 -37.34
C HIS A 175 4.46 -0.82 -38.63
N THR A 176 3.35 -0.17 -38.98
CA THR A 176 2.95 0.03 -40.37
C THR A 176 2.50 1.47 -40.53
N ASP A 177 3.43 2.33 -40.95
CA ASP A 177 3.27 3.29 -42.05
C ASP A 177 4.65 3.81 -42.50
#